data_AF-A0A4S2RBC2-F1
#
_entry.id   AF-A0A4S2RBC2-F1
#
_cell.length_a   1.000
_cell.length_b   1.000
_cell.length_c   1.000
_cell.angle_alpha   90.00
_cell.angle_beta   90.00
_cell.angle_gamma   90.00
#
_symmetry.space_group_name_H-M   'P 1'
#
loop_
_entity.id
_entity.type
_entity.pdbx_description
1 polymer ?
#
loop_
_entity_poly.entity_id
_entity_poly.type
_entity_poly.pdbx_seq_one_letter_code
_entity_poly.pdbx_strand_id
1 'polypeptide(L)'
;MPNVLTDLIARLQGKTAAYDTTEDVAALLRDQTVRLTGRALVHHAGAARLADELAYQPGLIDLRGEQLDGALYLQALADAARAHGHRPLADRLQDAAVSARETAALVSIAAHATVSAHGTPVTEAA
;
A
#
# COMPACT_ATOMS: atom_id res chain seq x y z
N MET A 1 -0.06 2.26 -20.84
CA MET A 1 0.24 1.96 -19.42
C MET A 1 0.26 3.29 -18.69
N PRO A 2 -0.58 3.52 -17.66
CA PRO A 2 -0.38 4.66 -16.78
C PRO A 2 1.02 4.53 -16.19
N ASN A 3 1.86 5.54 -16.38
CA ASN A 3 3.24 5.48 -15.92
C ASN A 3 3.22 5.89 -14.44
N VAL A 4 3.38 4.90 -13.55
CA VAL A 4 3.36 5.07 -12.08
C VAL A 4 4.28 6.23 -11.65
N LEU A 5 5.40 6.41 -12.35
CA LEU A 5 6.32 7.53 -12.15
C LEU A 5 5.67 8.89 -12.48
N THR A 6 4.91 8.97 -13.57
CA THR A 6 4.24 10.21 -14.01
C THR A 6 3.09 10.60 -13.08
N ASP A 7 2.33 9.62 -12.59
CA ASP A 7 1.28 9.85 -11.58
C ASP A 7 1.87 10.28 -10.23
N LEU A 8 3.00 9.68 -9.82
CA LEU A 8 3.75 10.08 -8.64
C LEU A 8 4.30 11.52 -8.78
N ILE A 9 4.89 11.86 -9.93
CA ILE A 9 5.37 13.23 -10.21
C ILE A 9 4.21 14.24 -10.20
N ALA A 10 3.05 13.90 -10.75
CA ALA A 10 1.88 14.77 -10.73
C ALA A 10 1.36 15.02 -9.30
N ARG A 11 1.35 13.98 -8.45
CA ARG A 11 1.01 14.08 -7.02
C ARG A 11 2.04 14.92 -6.24
N LEU A 12 3.34 14.69 -6.47
CA LEU A 12 4.44 15.46 -5.88
C LEU A 12 4.39 16.94 -6.25
N GLN A 13 3.93 17.26 -7.46
CA GLN A 13 3.78 18.65 -7.93
C GLN A 13 2.51 19.34 -7.39
N GLY A 14 1.71 18.67 -6.54
CA GLY A 14 0.47 19.24 -6.01
C GLY A 14 -0.57 19.53 -7.11
N LYS A 15 -0.47 18.88 -8.28
CA LYS A 15 -1.37 19.10 -9.43
C LYS A 15 -2.71 18.37 -9.29
N THR A 16 -3.03 17.94 -8.08
CA THR A 16 -4.32 17.36 -7.71
C THR A 16 -5.13 18.39 -6.94
N ALA A 17 -6.45 18.34 -7.06
CA ALA A 17 -7.34 19.28 -6.37
C ALA A 17 -7.01 19.34 -4.87
N ALA A 18 -6.81 20.56 -4.36
CA ALA A 18 -6.75 20.84 -2.93
C ALA A 18 -8.15 21.24 -2.44
N TYR A 19 -8.43 21.02 -1.16
CA TYR A 19 -9.73 21.29 -0.55
C TYR A 19 -9.54 22.17 0.69
N ASP A 20 -10.40 23.17 0.82
CA ASP A 20 -10.28 24.20 1.87
C ASP A 20 -11.00 23.84 3.17
N THR A 21 -11.85 22.80 3.16
CA THR A 21 -12.61 22.37 4.34
C THR A 21 -12.36 20.90 4.70
N THR A 22 -12.46 20.60 5.99
CA THR A 22 -12.39 19.23 6.50
C THR A 22 -13.53 18.36 5.97
N GLU A 23 -14.70 18.95 5.75
CA GLU A 23 -15.91 18.32 5.24
C GLU A 23 -15.72 17.85 3.80
N ASP A 24 -15.08 18.66 2.96
CA ASP A 24 -14.78 18.32 1.57
C ASP A 24 -13.76 17.18 1.49
N VAL A 25 -12.70 17.23 2.32
CA VAL A 25 -11.74 16.14 2.44
C VAL A 25 -12.43 14.85 2.90
N ALA A 26 -13.30 14.92 3.92
CA ALA A 26 -14.02 13.76 4.43
C ALA A 26 -15.04 13.19 3.43
N ALA A 27 -15.67 14.04 2.62
CA ALA A 27 -16.56 13.62 1.54
C ALA A 27 -15.79 12.85 0.46
N LEU A 28 -14.63 13.37 0.03
CA LEU A 28 -13.78 12.72 -0.96
C LEU A 28 -13.26 11.36 -0.47
N LEU A 29 -12.78 11.28 0.78
CA LEU A 29 -12.29 10.03 1.36
C LEU A 29 -13.40 8.96 1.47
N ARG A 30 -14.63 9.38 1.82
CA ARG A 30 -15.80 8.48 1.82
C ARG A 30 -16.14 7.99 0.43
N ASP A 31 -16.20 8.89 -0.55
CA ASP A 31 -16.48 8.54 -1.94
C ASP A 31 -15.42 7.60 -2.53
N GLN A 32 -14.14 7.86 -2.22
CA GLN A 32 -13.05 6.95 -2.57
C GLN A 32 -13.24 5.57 -1.93
N THR A 33 -13.60 5.51 -0.65
CA THR A 33 -13.91 4.25 0.03
C THR A 33 -15.04 3.50 -0.67
N VAL A 34 -16.16 4.15 -0.97
CA VAL A 34 -17.30 3.53 -1.65
C VAL A 34 -16.90 2.96 -3.01
N ARG A 35 -16.18 3.74 -3.81
CA ARG A 35 -15.69 3.29 -5.13
C ARG A 35 -14.76 2.09 -5.04
N LEU A 36 -13.85 2.08 -4.07
CA LEU A 36 -12.90 0.98 -3.89
C LEU A 36 -13.60 -0.26 -3.33
N THR A 37 -14.54 -0.12 -2.39
CA THR A 37 -15.36 -1.22 -1.89
C THR A 37 -16.20 -1.85 -3.00
N GLY A 38 -16.67 -1.07 -3.98
CA GLY A 38 -17.33 -1.60 -5.18
C GLY A 38 -16.46 -2.57 -5.99
N ARG A 39 -15.13 -2.53 -5.81
CA ARG A 39 -14.18 -3.46 -6.45
C ARG A 39 -13.92 -4.73 -5.63
N ALA A 40 -14.48 -4.85 -4.43
CA ALA A 40 -14.27 -6.03 -3.56
C ALA A 40 -14.63 -7.33 -4.29
N LEU A 41 -15.72 -7.35 -5.06
CA LEU A 41 -16.10 -8.52 -5.86
C LEU A 41 -15.03 -8.93 -6.88
N VAL A 42 -14.33 -7.97 -7.48
CA VAL A 42 -13.24 -8.23 -8.43
C VAL A 42 -12.03 -8.82 -7.70
N HIS A 43 -11.67 -8.28 -6.54
CA HIS A 43 -10.59 -8.84 -5.71
C HIS A 43 -10.92 -10.27 -5.25
N HIS A 44 -12.15 -10.52 -4.80
CA HIS A 44 -12.59 -11.87 -4.42
C HIS A 44 -12.60 -12.83 -5.61
N ALA A 45 -13.13 -12.42 -6.76
CA ALA A 45 -13.16 -13.27 -7.96
C ALA A 45 -11.74 -13.58 -8.48
N GLY A 46 -10.81 -12.63 -8.40
CA GLY A 46 -9.41 -12.85 -8.74
C GLY A 46 -8.73 -13.82 -7.77
N ALA A 47 -8.87 -13.59 -6.46
CA ALA A 47 -8.29 -14.45 -5.43
C ALA A 47 -8.87 -15.88 -5.46
N ALA A 48 -10.16 -16.04 -5.74
CA ALA A 48 -10.79 -17.35 -5.84
C ALA A 48 -10.25 -18.24 -6.98
N ARG A 49 -9.50 -17.67 -7.93
CA ARG A 49 -8.84 -18.42 -9.02
C ARG A 49 -7.46 -18.95 -8.63
N LEU A 50 -6.93 -18.55 -7.46
CA LEU A 50 -5.62 -18.99 -6.98
C LEU A 50 -5.78 -20.33 -6.26
N ALA A 51 -5.40 -21.41 -6.95
CA ALA A 51 -5.56 -22.77 -6.46
C ALA A 51 -4.36 -23.29 -5.65
N ASP A 52 -3.22 -22.60 -5.76
CA ASP A 52 -1.95 -23.00 -5.15
C ASP A 52 -1.32 -21.85 -4.37
N GLU A 53 -0.62 -22.15 -3.28
CA GLU A 53 0.02 -21.16 -2.41
C GLU A 53 1.05 -20.30 -3.16
N LEU A 54 1.81 -20.88 -4.11
CA LEU A 54 2.71 -20.11 -4.97
C LEU A 54 1.96 -19.12 -5.88
N ALA A 55 0.70 -19.37 -6.22
CA ALA A 55 -0.08 -18.48 -7.07
C ALA A 55 -0.40 -17.14 -6.39
N TYR A 56 -0.33 -17.07 -5.06
CA TYR A 56 -0.48 -15.82 -4.29
C TYR A 56 0.79 -14.96 -4.33
N GLN A 57 1.95 -15.57 -4.56
CA GLN A 57 3.26 -14.93 -4.40
C GLN A 57 3.46 -13.68 -5.28
N PRO A 58 3.11 -13.68 -6.59
CA PRO A 58 3.31 -12.49 -7.42
C PRO A 58 2.55 -11.27 -6.89
N GLY A 59 1.28 -11.46 -6.53
CA GLY A 59 0.44 -10.38 -6.00
C GLY A 59 0.93 -9.85 -4.65
N LEU A 60 1.49 -10.72 -3.79
CA LEU A 60 2.07 -10.31 -2.52
C LEU A 60 3.40 -9.53 -2.70
N ILE A 61 4.24 -9.93 -3.65
CA ILE A 61 5.49 -9.22 -3.97
C ILE A 61 5.18 -7.83 -4.52
N ASP A 62 4.25 -7.73 -5.46
CA ASP A 62 3.83 -6.45 -6.05
C ASP A 62 3.23 -5.54 -4.96
N LEU A 63 2.30 -6.05 -4.16
CA LEU A 63 1.68 -5.29 -3.07
C LEU A 63 2.72 -4.80 -2.04
N ARG A 64 3.71 -5.63 -1.69
CA ARG A 64 4.81 -5.22 -0.81
C ARG A 64 5.57 -4.04 -1.41
N GLY A 65 5.85 -4.07 -2.71
CA GLY A 65 6.51 -3.00 -3.44
C GLY A 65 5.70 -1.69 -3.38
N GLU A 66 4.40 -1.76 -3.67
CA GLU A 66 3.48 -0.62 -3.64
C GLU A 66 3.41 0.03 -2.24
N GLN A 67 3.35 -0.78 -1.17
CA GLN A 67 3.33 -0.27 0.20
C GLN A 67 4.65 0.42 0.58
N LEU A 68 5.78 -0.13 0.14
CA LEU A 68 7.08 0.47 0.42
C LEU A 68 7.29 1.78 -0.34
N ASP A 69 6.87 1.85 -1.60
CA ASP A 69 6.89 3.08 -2.39
C ASP A 69 6.00 4.16 -1.75
N GLY A 70 4.79 3.78 -1.32
CA GLY A 70 3.89 4.65 -0.58
C GLY A 70 4.51 5.18 0.73
N ALA A 71 5.23 4.33 1.47
CA ALA A 71 5.92 4.75 2.69
C ALA A 71 7.04 5.78 2.41
N LEU A 72 7.82 5.58 1.34
CA LEU A 72 8.88 6.51 0.92
C LEU A 72 8.28 7.85 0.51
N TYR A 73 7.18 7.83 -0.25
CA TYR A 73 6.46 9.04 -0.63
C TYR A 73 5.94 9.82 0.59
N LEU A 74 5.31 9.14 1.55
CA LEU A 74 4.83 9.76 2.78
C LEU A 74 5.97 10.38 3.60
N GLN A 75 7.12 9.72 3.66
CA GLN A 75 8.29 10.26 4.34
C GLN A 75 8.84 11.52 3.66
N ALA A 76 8.90 11.53 2.32
CA ALA A 76 9.31 12.72 1.58
C ALA A 76 8.36 13.91 1.84
N LEU A 77 7.04 13.66 1.92
CA LEU A 77 6.07 14.69 2.30
C LEU A 77 6.26 15.16 3.75
N ALA A 78 6.56 14.24 4.68
CA ALA A 78 6.81 14.58 6.08
C ALA A 78 8.03 15.50 6.23
N ASP A 79 9.11 15.20 5.52
CA ASP A 79 10.33 16.00 5.51
C ASP A 79 10.08 17.40 4.92
N ALA A 80 9.33 17.49 3.82
CA ALA A 80 8.92 18.78 3.25
C ALA A 80 8.03 19.57 4.21
N ALA A 81 7.01 18.95 4.80
CA ALA A 81 6.12 19.60 5.78
C ALA A 81 6.92 20.14 6.98
N ARG A 82 7.92 19.38 7.46
CA ARG A 82 8.81 19.81 8.54
C ARG A 82 9.66 21.01 8.13
N ALA A 83 10.24 20.99 6.92
CA ALA A 83 11.04 22.10 6.39
C ALA A 83 10.23 23.40 6.26
N HIS A 84 8.92 23.29 5.99
CA HIS A 84 8.00 24.44 5.93
C HIS A 84 7.33 24.79 7.26
N GLY A 85 7.70 24.15 8.37
CA GLY A 85 7.18 24.46 9.71
C GLY A 85 5.82 23.86 10.04
N HIS A 86 5.26 23.01 9.18
CA HIS A 86 3.98 22.31 9.40
C HIS A 86 4.15 21.07 10.28
N ARG A 87 4.65 21.24 11.53
CA ARG A 87 5.02 20.11 12.40
C ARG A 87 3.89 19.10 12.65
N PRO A 88 2.64 19.51 12.98
CA PRO A 88 1.57 18.54 13.21
C PRO A 88 1.27 17.67 11.99
N LEU A 89 1.36 18.24 10.77
CA LEU A 89 1.20 17.49 9.53
C LEU A 89 2.37 16.54 9.30
N ALA A 90 3.61 17.00 9.52
CA ALA A 90 4.80 16.17 9.37
C ALA A 90 4.76 14.93 10.28
N ASP A 91 4.29 15.08 11.52
CA ASP A 91 4.18 13.96 12.46
C ASP A 91 3.13 12.95 11.99
N ARG A 92 1.96 13.41 11.52
CA ARG A 92 0.93 12.50 10.96
C ARG A 92 1.39 11.77 9.70
N LEU A 93 2.15 12.43 8.83
CA LEU A 93 2.73 11.82 7.64
C LEU A 93 3.80 10.78 8.01
N GLN A 94 4.59 11.05 9.05
CA GLN A 94 5.58 10.11 9.56
C GLN A 94 4.91 8.86 10.15
N ASP A 95 3.86 9.02 10.95
CA ASP A 95 3.08 7.91 11.50
C ASP A 95 2.52 7.04 10.36
N ALA A 96 1.94 7.66 9.33
CA ALA A 96 1.44 6.94 8.16
C ALA A 96 2.55 6.20 7.41
N ALA A 97 3.74 6.80 7.24
CA ALA A 97 4.89 6.15 6.62
C ALA A 97 5.37 4.92 7.42
N VAL A 98 5.31 4.98 8.76
CA VAL A 98 5.62 3.84 9.63
C VAL A 98 4.61 2.72 9.42
N SER A 99 3.31 3.00 9.47
CA SER A 99 2.28 1.98 9.26
C SER A 99 2.34 1.34 7.87
N ALA A 100 2.69 2.10 6.83
CA ALA A 100 2.91 1.57 5.49
C ALA A 100 4.10 0.59 5.44
N ARG A 101 5.21 0.89 6.14
CA ARG A 101 6.35 -0.04 6.28
C ARG A 101 5.99 -1.29 7.06
N GLU A 102 5.23 -1.16 8.15
CA GLU A 102 4.76 -2.30 8.93
C GLU A 102 3.87 -3.21 8.07
N THR A 103 2.96 -2.63 7.29
CA THR A 103 2.14 -3.37 6.33
C THR A 103 3.00 -4.08 5.29
N ALA A 104 4.00 -3.40 4.71
CA ALA A 104 4.94 -4.02 3.76
C ALA A 104 5.71 -5.20 4.39
N ALA A 105 6.11 -5.09 5.66
CA ALA A 105 6.77 -6.17 6.39
C ALA A 105 5.84 -7.38 6.59
N LEU A 106 4.58 -7.15 6.97
CA LEU A 106 3.58 -8.21 7.11
C LEU A 106 3.31 -8.93 5.78
N VAL A 107 3.16 -8.16 4.69
CA VAL A 107 3.00 -8.74 3.34
C VAL A 107 4.24 -9.53 2.92
N SER A 108 5.44 -9.05 3.28
CA SER A 108 6.69 -9.78 3.06
C SER A 108 6.70 -11.13 3.78
N ILE A 109 6.22 -11.19 5.03
CA ILE A 109 6.11 -12.44 5.79
C ILE A 109 5.13 -13.39 5.10
N ALA A 110 3.96 -12.90 4.67
CA ALA A 110 2.99 -13.70 3.91
C ALA A 110 3.58 -14.27 2.61
N ALA A 111 4.37 -13.47 1.88
CA ALA A 111 5.04 -13.91 0.65
C ALA A 111 6.13 -14.98 0.91
N HIS A 112 6.74 -15.02 2.09
CA HIS A 112 7.67 -16.10 2.46
C HIS A 112 6.90 -17.38 2.84
N ALA A 113 5.75 -17.25 3.49
CA ALA A 113 4.92 -18.39 3.89
C ALA A 113 4.47 -19.24 2.69
N THR A 114 4.26 -18.62 1.51
CA THR A 114 3.93 -19.35 0.28
C THR A 114 5.03 -20.30 -0.18
N VAL A 115 6.28 -20.11 0.25
CA VAL A 115 7.40 -21.02 -0.06
C VAL A 115 7.48 -22.14 0.97
N SER A 116 7.27 -21.84 2.25
CA SER A 116 7.34 -22.83 3.34
C SER A 116 6.32 -23.95 3.20
N ALA A 117 5.13 -23.66 2.68
CA ALA A 117 4.12 -24.69 2.45
C ALA A 117 4.43 -25.62 1.26
N HIS A 118 5.27 -25.16 0.33
CA HIS A 118 5.71 -25.94 -0.82
C HIS A 118 6.96 -26.80 -0.55
N GLY A 119 7.66 -26.54 0.55
CA GLY A 119 8.96 -27.13 0.83
C GLY A 119 9.14 -27.55 2.27
N THR A 120 8.55 -28.69 2.67
CA THR A 120 9.30 -29.83 3.28
C THR A 120 8.38 -31.03 3.51
N PRO A 121 8.60 -32.21 2.87
CA PRO A 121 8.26 -33.46 3.53
C PRO A 121 9.20 -33.60 4.73
N VAL A 122 8.64 -33.68 5.94
CA VAL A 122 9.39 -34.11 7.13
C VAL A 122 9.87 -35.52 6.83
N THR A 123 11.14 -35.64 6.49
CA THR A 123 11.79 -36.95 6.44
C THR A 123 12.03 -37.33 7.90
N GLU A 124 11.12 -38.11 8.47
CA GLU A 124 11.43 -38.89 9.68
C GLU A 124 12.60 -39.81 9.33
N ALA A 125 13.80 -39.43 9.75
CA ALA A 125 14.93 -40.34 9.80
C ALA A 125 14.73 -41.25 11.03
N ALA A 126 14.54 -42.53 10.73
CA ALA A 126 14.39 -43.64 11.67
C ALA A 126 15.65 -43.90 12.52
#